data_AF-A0A357I473-F1
#
_entry.id   AF-A0A357I473-F1
#
_cell.length_a   1.000
_cell.length_b   1.000
_cell.length_c   1.000
_cell.angle_alpha   90.00
_cell.angle_beta   90.00
_cell.angle_gamma   90.00
#
_symmetry.space_group_name_H-M   'P 1'
#
loop_
_entity.id
_entity.type
_entity.pdbx_description
1 polymer ?
#
loop_
_entity_poly.entity_id
_entity_poly.type
_entity_poly.pdbx_seq_one_letter_code
_entity_poly.pdbx_strand_id
1 'polypeptide(L)' 'MRNMERSESEYAVDPFFETSPDMLCIAGFDGYFKRINPAVCDTLGYSERELMAR' A
#
# COMPACT_ATOMS: atom_id res chain seq x y z
N MET A 1 -16.47 24.14 12.48
CA MET A 1 -16.16 22.80 11.95
C MET A 1 -15.87 22.90 10.46
N ARG A 2 -15.06 21.99 9.91
CA ARG A 2 -15.17 21.55 8.51
C ARG A 2 -15.04 20.03 8.56
N ASN A 3 -16.16 19.33 8.40
CA ASN A 3 -16.17 17.88 8.62
C ASN A 3 -15.30 17.23 7.54
N MET A 4 -14.28 16.49 7.96
CA MET A 4 -13.50 15.64 7.05
C MET A 4 -14.32 14.36 6.82
N GLU A 5 -15.40 14.50 6.06
CA GLU A 5 -16.21 13.37 5.57
C GLU A 5 -15.38 12.64 4.51
N ARG A 6 -14.41 11.84 5.00
CA ARG A 6 -13.49 11.02 4.23
C ARG A 6 -14.27 9.84 3.63
N SER A 7 -15.02 10.12 2.57
CA SER A 7 -15.79 9.15 1.81
C SER A 7 -14.94 7.94 1.42
N GLU A 8 -15.57 6.77 1.32
CA GLU A 8 -14.93 5.48 1.02
C GLU A 8 -14.51 5.33 -0.44
N SER A 9 -13.87 6.35 -1.02
CA SER A 9 -12.93 6.19 -2.14
C SER A 9 -11.59 5.65 -1.62
N GLU A 10 -11.65 4.61 -0.78
CA GLU A 10 -10.49 4.08 -0.08
C GLU A 10 -9.67 3.26 -1.07
N TYR A 11 -8.47 3.76 -1.38
CA TYR A 11 -7.60 3.25 -2.46
C TYR A 11 -8.31 3.17 -3.82
N ALA A 12 -8.87 4.29 -4.29
CA ALA A 12 -9.00 4.50 -5.73
C ALA A 12 -7.66 4.13 -6.40
N VAL A 13 -7.68 3.12 -7.28
CA VAL A 13 -6.47 2.41 -7.71
C VAL A 13 -5.65 3.31 -8.63
N ASP A 14 -4.78 4.11 -8.03
CA ASP A 14 -3.82 4.95 -8.74
C ASP A 14 -2.95 4.05 -9.63
N PRO A 15 -3.04 4.16 -10.97
CA PRO A 15 -2.27 3.33 -11.88
C PRO A 15 -0.77 3.50 -11.67
N PHE A 16 -0.30 4.67 -11.20
CA PHE A 16 1.10 4.88 -10.88
C PHE A 16 1.54 3.97 -9.72
N PHE A 17 0.72 3.81 -8.68
CA PHE A 17 1.09 2.97 -7.54
C PHE A 17 1.26 1.50 -7.96
N GLU A 18 0.30 0.95 -8.71
CA GLU A 18 0.32 -0.46 -9.13
C GLU A 18 1.32 -0.77 -10.25
N THR A 19 1.60 0.19 -11.15
CA THR A 19 2.48 -0.04 -12.31
C THR A 19 3.89 0.55 -12.18
N SER A 20 4.19 1.24 -11.08
CA SER A 20 5.56 1.69 -10.76
C SER A 20 6.51 0.50 -10.64
N PRO A 21 7.67 0.51 -11.33
CA PRO A 21 8.71 -0.50 -11.15
C PRO A 21 9.49 -0.32 -9.83
N ASP A 22 9.43 0.88 -9.22
CA ASP A 22 10.00 1.11 -7.90
C ASP A 22 9.11 0.49 -6.81
N MET A 23 9.74 -0.01 -5.75
CA MET A 23 9.08 -0.54 -4.55
C MET A 23 8.32 0.57 -3.81
N LEU A 24 6.99 0.58 -3.93
CA LEU A 24 6.12 1.53 -3.24
C LEU A 24 5.36 0.86 -2.10
N CYS A 25 5.31 1.52 -0.95
CA CYS A 25 4.53 1.08 0.20
C CYS A 25 3.94 2.25 0.99
N ILE A 26 2.86 1.96 1.73
CA ILE A 26 2.29 2.82 2.75
C ILE A 26 2.49 2.10 4.08
N ALA A 27 3.24 2.70 5.00
CA ALA A 27 3.41 2.19 6.36
C ALA A 27 2.57 2.99 7.37
N GLY A 28 2.06 2.32 8.40
CA GLY A 28 1.44 2.97 9.55
C GLY A 28 2.49 3.48 10.54
N PHE A 29 2.06 4.30 11.50
CA PHE A 29 2.90 4.74 12.63
C PHE A 29 3.29 3.59 13.58
N ASP A 30 2.66 2.42 13.43
CA ASP A 30 3.06 1.14 14.03
C ASP A 30 4.25 0.47 13.32
N GLY A 31 4.75 1.06 12.24
CA GLY A 31 5.87 0.57 11.44
C GLY A 31 5.53 -0.69 10.64
N TYR A 32 4.27 -0.94 10.28
CA TYR A 32 3.87 -2.04 9.40
C TYR A 32 3.19 -1.53 8.13
N PHE A 33 3.32 -2.30 7.04
CA PHE A 33 2.64 -2.02 5.79
C PHE A 33 1.11 -2.02 5.96
N LYS A 34 0.47 -1.12 5.22
CA LYS A 34 -0.98 -0.99 5.05
C LYS A 34 -1.38 -1.13 3.57
N ARG A 35 -0.42 -0.93 2.66
CA ARG A 35 -0.47 -1.23 1.22
C ARG A 35 0.96 -1.36 0.69
N ILE A 36 1.19 -2.25 -0.27
CA ILE A 36 2.43 -2.37 -1.07
C ILE A 36 2.03 -2.51 -2.54
N ASN A 37 2.93 -2.21 -3.48
CA ASN A 37 2.72 -2.52 -4.89
C ASN A 37 3.38 -3.87 -5.28
N PRO A 38 3.06 -4.47 -6.44
CA PRO A 38 3.62 -5.75 -6.87
C PRO A 38 5.15 -5.78 -6.90
N ALA A 39 5.79 -4.65 -7.23
CA ALA A 39 7.24 -4.52 -7.24
C ALA A 39 7.90 -4.82 -5.88
N VAL A 40 7.22 -4.62 -4.74
CA VAL A 40 7.74 -5.05 -3.42
C VAL A 40 7.78 -6.57 -3.31
N CYS A 41 6.73 -7.27 -3.74
CA CYS A 41 6.67 -8.73 -3.75
C CYS A 41 7.74 -9.32 -4.67
N ASP A 42 7.82 -8.80 -5.91
CA ASP A 42 8.74 -9.29 -6.94
C ASP A 42 10.21 -9.03 -6.59
N THR A 43 10.53 -7.87 -5.99
CA THR A 43 11.91 -7.51 -5.62
C THR A 43 12.39 -8.25 -4.37
N LEU A 44 11.51 -8.49 -3.39
CA LEU A 44 11.88 -9.13 -2.12
C LEU A 44 11.70 -10.66 -2.15
N GLY A 45 10.94 -11.21 -3.09
CA GLY A 45 10.70 -12.65 -3.23
C GLY A 45 9.68 -13.25 -2.25
N TYR A 46 8.81 -12.43 -1.68
CA TYR A 46 7.76 -12.84 -0.72
C TYR A 46 6.36 -12.60 -1.29
N SER A 47 5.37 -13.39 -0.86
CA SER A 47 3.97 -13.06 -1.15
C SER A 47 3.51 -11.85 -0.36
N GLU A 48 2.54 -11.09 -0.89
CA GLU A 48 1.92 -9.96 -0.18
C GLU A 48 1.44 -10.37 1.23
N ARG A 49 0.85 -11.56 1.36
CA ARG A 49 0.39 -12.13 2.63
C ARG A 49 1.50 -12.28 3.67
N GLU A 50 2.75 -12.51 3.25
CA GLU A 50 3.91 -12.63 4.16
C GLU A 50 4.50 -11.28 4.52
N LEU A 51 4.45 -10.31 3.61
CA LEU A 51 4.88 -8.93 3.86
C LEU A 51 3.88 -8.18 4.75
N MET A 52 2.58 -8.44 4.58
CA MET A 52 1.48 -7.90 5.40
C MET A 52 1.29 -8.65 6.75
N ALA A 53 2.09 -9.68 7.06
CA ALA A 53 1.84 -10.57 8.19
C ALA A 53 2.10 -9.93 9.58
N ARG A 54 1.13 -10.05 10.48
CA ARG A 54 1.22 -9.93 11.96
C ARG A 54 0.20 -10.85 12.64
#